data_AF-A0A8E0WPP6-F1
#
_entry.id   AF-A0A8E0WPP6-F1
#
_cell.length_a   1.000
_cell.length_b   1.000
_cell.length_c   1.000
_cell.angle_alpha   90.00
_cell.angle_beta   90.00
_cell.angle_gamma   90.00
#
_symmetry.space_group_name_H-M   'P 1'
#
loop_
_entity.id
_entity.type
_entity.pdbx_description
1 polymer ?
#
loop_
_entity_poly.entity_id
_entity_poly.type
_entity_poly.pdbx_seq_one_letter_code
_entity_poly.pdbx_strand_id
1 'polypeptide(L)'
;MLPKTGRKLPQWTGVLGGREIYARTIAELLRKEHGDSRRAIKQLMRQTDASERTVKHWLSAQHGPDTVYFLRLVVSSPVIRAFVLGLLEGPAAIPLTGPVDRISLARAREAYAAGEAAGGRSETGAREYDPKRVPERDPINVPDRAEINERQRWFLGRVVEGRCDAREIAAVWDVSLKTARRDIAALKAAGLICYFGSPRKGRYRKTTG
;
A
#
# COMPACT_ATOMS: atom_id res chain seq x y z
N MET A 1 -8.87 -38.89 9.27
CA MET A 1 -8.43 -37.53 8.87
C MET A 1 -8.65 -37.40 7.37
N LEU A 2 -9.49 -36.46 6.92
CA LEU A 2 -9.67 -36.21 5.49
C LEU A 2 -8.43 -35.48 4.95
N PRO A 3 -7.84 -35.90 3.82
CA PRO A 3 -6.74 -35.18 3.22
C PRO A 3 -7.23 -33.77 2.82
N LYS A 4 -6.47 -32.74 3.20
CA LYS A 4 -6.69 -31.36 2.75
C LYS A 4 -6.34 -31.24 1.28
N THR A 5 -7.21 -31.73 0.40
CA THR A 5 -7.06 -31.55 -1.05
C THR A 5 -7.77 -30.26 -1.46
N GLY A 6 -7.34 -29.12 -0.88
CA GLY A 6 -7.69 -27.82 -1.45
C GLY A 6 -6.95 -27.68 -2.78
N ARG A 7 -7.67 -27.75 -3.91
CA ARG A 7 -7.09 -27.41 -5.21
C ARG A 7 -6.46 -26.02 -5.09
N LYS A 8 -5.15 -25.92 -5.32
CA LYS A 8 -4.49 -24.62 -5.49
C LYS A 8 -5.27 -23.88 -6.57
N LEU A 9 -5.84 -22.72 -6.23
CA LEU A 9 -6.51 -21.88 -7.21
C LEU A 9 -5.53 -21.60 -8.35
N PRO A 10 -5.98 -21.61 -9.62
CA PRO A 10 -5.10 -21.33 -10.75
C PRO A 10 -4.41 -19.98 -10.50
N GLN A 11 -3.09 -20.01 -10.47
CA GLN A 11 -2.31 -18.79 -10.35
C GLN A 11 -2.44 -18.04 -11.67
N TRP A 12 -2.67 -16.74 -11.58
CA TRP A 12 -2.53 -15.85 -12.73
C TRP A 12 -1.14 -16.07 -13.35
N THR A 13 -1.02 -16.00 -14.67
CA THR A 13 0.25 -16.17 -15.37
C THR A 13 0.70 -14.84 -15.98
N GLY A 14 1.96 -14.77 -16.42
CA GLY A 14 2.53 -13.56 -17.04
C GLY A 14 2.67 -12.40 -16.05
N VAL A 15 2.39 -11.17 -16.50
CA VAL A 15 2.62 -9.94 -15.71
C VAL A 15 1.82 -9.91 -14.40
N LEU A 16 0.67 -10.59 -14.37
CA LEU A 16 -0.18 -10.69 -13.17
C LEU A 16 0.16 -11.89 -12.29
N GLY A 17 1.19 -12.68 -12.62
CA GLY A 17 1.52 -13.90 -11.89
C GLY A 17 2.19 -13.69 -10.53
N GLY A 18 2.62 -12.47 -10.23
CA GLY A 18 3.14 -12.15 -8.91
C GLY A 18 3.42 -10.66 -8.74
N ARG A 19 3.48 -10.23 -7.47
CA ARG A 19 3.74 -8.83 -7.10
C ARG A 19 5.10 -8.32 -7.62
N GLU A 20 6.11 -9.18 -7.64
CA GLU A 20 7.45 -8.82 -8.15
C GLU A 20 7.44 -8.59 -9.67
N ILE A 21 6.77 -9.46 -10.42
CA ILE A 21 6.66 -9.34 -11.88
C ILE A 21 5.88 -8.06 -12.21
N TYR A 22 4.74 -7.85 -11.54
CA TYR A 22 3.97 -6.63 -11.64
C TYR A 22 4.81 -5.37 -11.34
N ALA A 23 5.52 -5.33 -10.21
CA ALA A 23 6.35 -4.19 -9.83
C ALA A 23 7.42 -3.89 -10.89
N ARG A 24 8.09 -4.92 -11.41
CA ARG A 24 9.10 -4.80 -12.46
C ARG A 24 8.52 -4.25 -13.76
N THR A 25 7.41 -4.80 -14.23
CA THR A 25 6.75 -4.37 -15.46
C THR A 25 6.29 -2.92 -15.36
N ILE A 26 5.62 -2.53 -14.25
CA ILE A 26 5.19 -1.15 -14.07
C ILE A 26 6.39 -0.20 -14.00
N ALA A 27 7.46 -0.57 -13.29
CA ALA A 27 8.66 0.24 -13.21
C ALA A 27 9.28 0.49 -14.61
N GLU A 28 9.35 -0.54 -15.45
CA GLU A 28 9.84 -0.42 -16.83
C GLU A 28 8.96 0.49 -17.68
N LEU A 29 7.63 0.37 -17.60
CA LEU A 29 6.70 1.22 -18.33
C LEU A 29 6.85 2.69 -17.92
N LEU A 30 6.90 2.96 -16.61
CA LEU A 30 7.06 4.32 -16.09
C LEU A 30 8.42 4.93 -16.48
N ARG A 31 9.51 4.15 -16.45
CA ARG A 31 10.83 4.63 -16.89
C ARG A 31 10.87 4.87 -18.40
N LYS A 32 10.22 4.05 -19.22
CA LYS A 32 10.14 4.28 -20.67
C LYS A 32 9.34 5.53 -21.02
N GLU A 33 8.27 5.81 -20.25
CA GLU A 33 7.42 6.99 -20.48
C GLU A 33 8.04 8.29 -19.96
N HIS A 34 8.57 8.28 -18.73
CA HIS A 34 8.97 9.50 -18.03
C HIS A 34 10.48 9.63 -17.80
N GLY A 35 11.25 8.55 -17.95
CA GLY A 35 12.63 8.46 -17.49
C GLY A 35 12.73 8.25 -15.98
N ASP A 36 13.93 8.44 -15.43
CA ASP A 36 14.28 8.29 -14.01
C ASP A 36 14.70 9.63 -13.34
N SER A 37 14.46 10.74 -14.03
CA SER A 37 14.86 12.06 -13.57
C SER A 37 14.05 12.56 -12.37
N ARG A 38 14.61 13.53 -11.62
CA ARG A 38 13.85 14.25 -10.56
C ARG A 38 12.56 14.88 -11.11
N ARG A 39 12.54 15.31 -12.37
CA ARG A 39 11.35 15.85 -13.04
C ARG A 39 10.27 14.77 -13.22
N ALA A 40 10.66 13.56 -13.65
CA ALA A 40 9.78 12.41 -13.79
C ALA A 40 9.08 12.08 -12.46
N ILE A 41 9.87 12.04 -11.37
CA ILE A 41 9.35 11.80 -10.02
C ILE A 41 8.30 12.84 -9.64
N LYS A 42 8.59 14.14 -9.83
CA LYS A 42 7.63 15.22 -9.49
C LYS A 42 6.37 15.18 -10.36
N GLN A 43 6.49 14.76 -11.62
CA GLN A 43 5.35 14.59 -12.51
C GLN A 43 4.43 13.45 -12.04
N LEU A 44 5.01 12.29 -11.72
CA LEU A 44 4.27 11.14 -11.20
C LEU A 44 3.60 11.44 -9.86
N MET A 45 4.28 12.15 -8.96
CA MET A 45 3.67 12.63 -7.71
C MET A 45 2.45 13.51 -7.98
N ARG A 46 2.55 14.47 -8.92
CA ARG A 46 1.43 15.36 -9.26
C ARG A 46 0.23 14.61 -9.87
N GLN A 47 0.51 13.62 -10.71
CA GLN A 47 -0.53 12.84 -11.39
C GLN A 47 -1.26 11.87 -10.45
N THR A 48 -0.56 11.37 -9.43
CA THR A 48 -1.06 10.28 -8.58
C THR A 48 -1.31 10.68 -7.13
N ASP A 49 -0.86 11.88 -6.73
CA ASP A 49 -0.82 12.36 -5.35
C ASP A 49 -0.04 11.41 -4.41
N ALA A 50 0.95 10.69 -4.97
CA ALA A 50 1.83 9.81 -4.21
C ALA A 50 3.02 10.59 -3.61
N SER A 51 3.55 10.07 -2.49
CA SER A 51 4.77 10.59 -1.90
C SER A 51 5.98 10.32 -2.81
N GLU A 52 7.03 11.13 -2.68
CA GLU A 52 8.28 10.92 -3.42
C GLU A 52 8.88 9.54 -3.14
N ARG A 53 8.78 9.08 -1.89
CA ARG A 53 9.22 7.74 -1.49
C ARG A 53 8.47 6.67 -2.27
N THR A 54 7.13 6.75 -2.28
CA THR A 54 6.27 5.80 -2.98
C THR A 54 6.59 5.74 -4.48
N VAL A 55 6.76 6.90 -5.14
CA VAL A 55 7.15 6.96 -6.56
C VAL A 55 8.53 6.35 -6.79
N LYS A 56 9.52 6.63 -5.93
CA LYS A 56 10.85 6.00 -6.02
C LYS A 56 10.79 4.48 -5.87
N HIS A 57 9.94 3.96 -4.99
CA HIS A 57 9.74 2.53 -4.83
C HIS A 57 9.13 1.88 -6.07
N TRP A 58 8.24 2.59 -6.78
CA TRP A 58 7.70 2.13 -8.06
C TRP A 58 8.79 2.11 -9.15
N LEU A 59 9.54 3.20 -9.28
CA LEU A 59 10.59 3.31 -10.30
C LEU A 59 11.76 2.34 -10.07
N SER A 60 12.03 1.96 -8.81
CA SER A 60 13.05 0.96 -8.46
C SER A 60 12.54 -0.49 -8.52
N ALA A 61 11.26 -0.71 -8.89
CA ALA A 61 10.59 -2.00 -8.86
C ALA A 61 10.57 -2.68 -7.46
N GLN A 62 10.83 -1.93 -6.37
CA GLN A 62 10.77 -2.49 -5.02
C GLN A 62 9.33 -2.88 -4.66
N HIS A 63 8.37 -2.00 -4.98
CA HIS A 63 6.94 -2.25 -4.86
C HIS A 63 6.22 -1.66 -6.07
N GLY A 64 5.18 -2.33 -6.56
CA GLY A 64 4.28 -1.72 -7.54
C GLY A 64 3.30 -0.75 -6.88
N PRO A 65 2.62 0.10 -7.67
CA PRO A 65 1.52 0.92 -7.17
C PRO A 65 0.38 0.02 -6.67
N ASP A 66 -0.18 0.38 -5.52
CA ASP A 66 -1.42 -0.24 -5.03
C ASP A 66 -2.61 0.14 -5.92
N THR A 67 -3.78 -0.43 -5.65
CA THR A 67 -4.98 -0.27 -6.48
C THR A 67 -5.35 1.18 -6.75
N VAL A 68 -5.30 2.07 -5.74
CA VAL A 68 -5.74 3.45 -5.91
C VAL A 68 -4.75 4.22 -6.76
N TYR A 69 -3.45 4.06 -6.49
CA TYR A 69 -2.42 4.72 -7.31
C TYR A 69 -2.34 4.16 -8.71
N PHE A 70 -2.52 2.85 -8.87
CA PHE A 70 -2.55 2.22 -10.17
C PHE A 70 -3.72 2.74 -11.00
N LEU A 71 -4.93 2.84 -10.44
CA LEU A 71 -6.07 3.43 -11.14
C LEU A 71 -5.84 4.90 -11.50
N ARG A 72 -5.19 5.68 -10.62
CA ARG A 72 -4.78 7.06 -10.96
C ARG A 72 -3.80 7.09 -12.13
N LEU A 73 -2.81 6.19 -12.17
CA LEU A 73 -1.89 6.03 -13.29
C LEU A 73 -2.62 5.64 -14.58
N VAL A 74 -3.59 4.72 -14.54
CA VAL A 74 -4.41 4.35 -15.71
C VAL A 74 -5.14 5.59 -16.28
N VAL A 75 -5.64 6.45 -15.40
CA VAL A 75 -6.29 7.70 -15.83
C VAL A 75 -5.26 8.70 -16.38
N SER A 76 -4.07 8.83 -15.77
CA SER A 76 -3.13 9.90 -16.06
C SER A 76 -2.00 9.58 -17.06
N SER A 77 -1.72 8.30 -17.33
CA SER A 77 -0.64 7.83 -18.21
C SER A 77 -1.21 7.05 -19.41
N PRO A 78 -0.94 7.49 -20.66
CA PRO A 78 -1.32 6.74 -21.85
C PRO A 78 -0.63 5.37 -21.94
N VAL A 79 0.62 5.24 -21.47
CA VAL A 79 1.37 3.97 -21.53
C VAL A 79 0.78 2.93 -20.59
N ILE A 80 0.46 3.32 -19.35
CA ILE A 80 -0.18 2.43 -18.37
C ILE A 80 -1.61 2.08 -18.81
N ARG A 81 -2.33 3.03 -19.41
CA ARG A 81 -3.65 2.77 -20.00
C ARG A 81 -3.58 1.73 -21.12
N ALA A 82 -2.64 1.88 -22.06
CA ALA A 82 -2.43 0.91 -23.14
C ALA A 82 -2.05 -0.47 -22.60
N PHE A 83 -1.24 -0.52 -21.54
CA PHE A 83 -0.93 -1.77 -20.84
C PHE A 83 -2.20 -2.46 -20.29
N VAL A 84 -3.10 -1.71 -19.64
CA VAL A 84 -4.38 -2.28 -19.14
C VAL A 84 -5.25 -2.76 -20.29
N LEU A 85 -5.37 -2.02 -21.38
CA LEU A 85 -6.11 -2.47 -22.57
C LEU A 85 -5.52 -3.77 -23.13
N GLY A 86 -4.20 -3.88 -23.20
CA GLY A 86 -3.52 -5.11 -23.61
C GLY A 86 -3.77 -6.30 -22.67
N LEU A 87 -4.06 -6.07 -21.38
CA LEU A 87 -4.48 -7.12 -20.46
C LEU A 87 -5.94 -7.54 -20.70
N LEU A 88 -6.81 -6.60 -21.05
CA LEU A 88 -8.24 -6.85 -21.30
C LEU A 88 -8.49 -7.51 -22.65
N GLU A 89 -7.69 -7.18 -23.65
CA GLU A 89 -7.81 -7.65 -25.04
C GLU A 89 -6.77 -8.73 -25.38
N GLY A 90 -5.88 -9.05 -24.44
CA GLY A 90 -4.76 -9.95 -24.66
C GLY A 90 -5.18 -11.43 -24.80
N PRO A 91 -4.27 -12.29 -25.31
CA PRO A 91 -4.57 -13.71 -25.57
C PRO A 91 -4.85 -14.52 -24.29
N ALA A 92 -4.45 -14.02 -23.12
CA ALA A 92 -4.75 -14.62 -21.83
C ALA A 92 -6.06 -14.11 -21.21
N ALA A 93 -6.68 -13.07 -21.79
CA ALA A 93 -7.97 -12.58 -21.33
C ALA A 93 -9.04 -13.62 -21.63
N ILE A 94 -9.88 -13.92 -20.63
CA ILE A 94 -11.09 -14.70 -20.87
C ILE A 94 -12.02 -13.80 -21.68
N PRO A 95 -12.37 -14.15 -22.93
CA PRO A 95 -13.25 -13.33 -23.73
C PRO A 95 -14.59 -13.20 -22.99
N LEU A 96 -15.00 -11.97 -22.72
CA LEU A 96 -16.36 -11.71 -22.25
C LEU A 96 -17.28 -12.16 -23.38
N THR A 97 -17.99 -13.26 -23.16
CA THR A 97 -18.76 -13.97 -24.19
C THR A 97 -20.06 -13.24 -24.55
N GLY A 98 -20.34 -12.11 -23.91
CA GLY A 98 -21.48 -11.25 -24.18
C GLY A 98 -21.20 -9.78 -23.88
N PRO A 99 -21.95 -8.85 -24.50
CA PRO A 99 -21.87 -7.43 -24.19
C PRO A 99 -22.24 -7.19 -22.72
N VAL A 100 -21.62 -6.18 -22.09
CA VAL A 100 -22.08 -5.71 -20.78
C VAL A 100 -23.53 -5.26 -20.92
N ASP A 101 -24.44 -5.93 -20.23
CA ASP A 101 -25.86 -5.62 -20.34
C ASP A 101 -26.16 -4.23 -19.76
N ARG A 102 -27.26 -3.62 -20.22
CA ARG A 102 -27.63 -2.25 -19.86
C ARG A 102 -27.85 -2.09 -18.34
N ILE A 103 -28.30 -3.14 -17.65
CA ILE A 103 -28.56 -3.10 -16.20
C ILE A 103 -27.23 -3.09 -15.45
N SER A 104 -26.29 -3.96 -15.81
CA SER A 104 -24.94 -3.96 -15.24
C SER A 104 -24.22 -2.62 -15.45
N LEU A 105 -24.36 -2.02 -16.63
CA LEU A 105 -23.80 -0.69 -16.91
C LEU A 105 -24.45 0.41 -16.06
N ALA A 106 -25.78 0.39 -15.90
CA ALA A 106 -26.49 1.34 -15.06
C ALA A 106 -26.03 1.25 -13.59
N ARG A 107 -25.93 0.03 -13.05
CA ARG A 107 -25.42 -0.23 -11.69
C ARG A 107 -24.00 0.27 -11.48
N ALA A 108 -23.11 0.05 -12.46
CA ALA A 108 -21.75 0.56 -12.38
C ALA A 108 -21.71 2.10 -12.35
N ARG A 109 -22.55 2.76 -13.15
CA ARG A 109 -22.67 4.23 -13.16
C ARG A 109 -23.22 4.79 -11.85
N GLU A 110 -24.23 4.15 -11.28
CA GLU A 110 -24.79 4.52 -9.98
C GLU A 110 -23.75 4.38 -8.86
N ALA A 111 -23.03 3.25 -8.83
CA ALA A 111 -21.95 3.04 -7.85
C ALA A 111 -20.83 4.08 -8.01
N TYR A 112 -20.46 4.42 -9.25
CA TYR A 112 -19.51 5.49 -9.52
C TYR A 112 -19.99 6.85 -8.99
N ALA A 113 -21.23 7.23 -9.31
CA ALA A 113 -21.81 8.48 -8.83
C ALA A 113 -21.91 8.55 -7.30
N ALA A 114 -22.27 7.43 -6.65
CA ALA A 114 -22.26 7.32 -5.19
C ALA A 114 -20.86 7.48 -4.60
N GLY A 115 -19.84 6.89 -5.25
CA GLY A 115 -18.44 7.06 -4.87
C GLY A 115 -17.96 8.50 -4.98
N GLU A 116 -18.30 9.19 -6.08
CA GLU A 116 -17.99 10.62 -6.27
C GLU A 116 -18.68 11.49 -5.22
N ALA A 117 -19.96 11.21 -4.91
CA ALA A 117 -20.70 11.93 -3.87
C ALA A 117 -20.08 11.71 -2.48
N ALA A 118 -19.70 10.47 -2.15
CA ALA A 118 -19.07 10.12 -0.88
C ALA A 118 -17.64 10.67 -0.76
N GLY A 119 -16.93 10.84 -1.87
CA GLY A 119 -15.59 11.42 -1.93
C GLY A 119 -15.52 12.90 -1.58
N GLY A 120 -16.68 13.59 -1.56
CA GLY A 120 -16.79 15.03 -1.32
C GLY A 120 -16.24 15.85 -2.49
N ARG A 121 -16.86 17.01 -2.76
CA ARG A 121 -16.24 18.01 -3.65
C ARG A 121 -14.89 18.37 -3.02
N SER A 122 -13.81 18.21 -3.78
CA SER A 122 -12.55 18.85 -3.40
C SER A 122 -12.86 20.34 -3.24
N GLU A 123 -12.82 20.84 -2.01
CA GLU A 123 -12.83 22.26 -1.73
C GLU A 123 -11.71 22.89 -2.56
N THR A 124 -12.09 23.48 -3.68
CA THR A 124 -11.25 24.34 -4.51
C THR A 124 -11.17 25.73 -3.89
N GLY A 125 -11.38 25.84 -2.58
CA GLY A 125 -11.00 27.01 -1.79
C GLY A 125 -9.49 26.99 -1.63
N ALA A 126 -8.85 28.05 -2.12
CA ALA A 126 -7.43 28.30 -2.05
C ALA A 126 -6.83 27.84 -0.70
N ARG A 127 -6.14 26.69 -0.71
CA ARG A 127 -5.31 26.30 0.43
C ARG A 127 -4.12 27.24 0.45
N GLU A 128 -4.11 28.11 1.45
CA GLU A 128 -2.94 28.90 1.83
C GLU A 128 -1.72 27.97 1.88
N TYR A 129 -0.69 28.33 1.12
CA TYR A 129 0.55 27.57 1.05
C TYR A 129 1.25 27.67 2.41
N ASP A 130 1.09 26.65 3.25
CA ASP A 130 1.86 26.48 4.48
C ASP A 130 3.14 25.68 4.19
N PRO A 131 4.33 26.30 4.17
CA PRO A 131 5.60 25.64 3.91
C PRO A 131 6.01 24.61 4.98
N LYS A 132 5.27 24.48 6.09
CA LYS A 132 5.51 23.51 7.15
C LYS A 132 4.55 22.31 7.13
N ARG A 133 3.55 22.30 6.24
CA ARG A 133 2.57 21.21 6.16
C ARG A 133 3.18 19.98 5.48
N VAL A 134 3.77 19.10 6.26
CA VAL A 134 4.21 17.78 5.79
C VAL A 134 2.95 16.93 5.54
N PRO A 135 2.67 16.46 4.30
CA PRO A 135 1.57 15.54 4.07
C PRO A 135 1.86 14.24 4.81
N GLU A 136 1.15 13.99 5.91
CA GLU A 136 1.24 12.73 6.63
C GLU A 136 0.40 11.67 5.89
N ARG A 137 0.84 11.29 4.68
CA ARG A 137 0.26 10.19 3.89
C ARG A 137 1.34 9.50 3.06
N ASP A 138 2.14 8.68 3.73
CA ASP A 138 2.51 7.40 3.11
C ASP A 138 1.31 6.46 3.31
N PRO A 139 0.74 5.86 2.27
CA PRO A 139 0.07 4.59 2.45
C PRO A 139 1.16 3.65 2.92
N ILE A 140 1.11 3.37 4.20
CA ILE A 140 1.86 2.25 4.70
C ILE A 140 1.28 1.05 3.95
N ASN A 141 2.14 0.40 3.18
CA ASN A 141 1.96 -0.98 2.80
C ASN A 141 1.87 -1.77 4.12
N VAL A 142 0.66 -1.83 4.68
CA VAL A 142 0.32 -2.62 5.86
C VAL A 142 0.16 -4.04 5.31
N PRO A 143 1.06 -4.98 5.65
CA PRO A 143 0.74 -6.39 5.51
C PRO A 143 -0.51 -6.65 6.33
N ASP A 144 -1.45 -7.41 5.77
CA ASP A 144 -2.80 -7.68 6.26
C ASP A 144 -3.06 -7.46 7.77
N ARG A 145 -4.10 -6.68 8.06
CA ARG A 145 -4.62 -6.37 9.42
C ARG A 145 -5.23 -7.57 10.16
N ALA A 146 -4.80 -8.81 9.93
CA ALA A 146 -5.46 -9.97 10.53
C ALA A 146 -4.72 -10.59 11.71
N GLU A 147 -3.39 -10.46 11.85
CA GLU A 147 -2.69 -11.10 12.96
C GLU A 147 -1.47 -10.30 13.42
N ILE A 148 -1.23 -10.27 14.73
CA ILE A 148 0.01 -9.72 15.32
C ILE A 148 1.20 -10.37 14.60
N ASN A 149 2.03 -9.58 13.91
CA ASN A 149 3.22 -10.06 13.17
C ASN A 149 4.22 -10.71 14.14
N GLU A 150 5.03 -11.68 13.70
CA GLU A 150 6.07 -12.35 14.49
C GLU A 150 6.96 -11.37 15.27
N ARG A 151 7.36 -10.25 14.64
CA ARG A 151 8.18 -9.21 15.28
C ARG A 151 7.45 -8.50 16.43
N GLN A 152 6.14 -8.31 16.29
CA GLN A 152 5.27 -7.75 17.33
C GLN A 152 5.01 -8.79 18.45
N ARG A 153 4.83 -10.07 18.11
CA ARG A 153 4.70 -11.17 19.09
C ARG A 153 5.99 -11.30 19.93
N TRP A 154 7.15 -11.24 19.28
CA TRP A 154 8.46 -11.25 19.92
C TRP A 154 8.60 -10.09 20.91
N PHE A 155 8.26 -8.87 20.49
CA PHE A 155 8.29 -7.70 21.37
C PHE A 155 7.35 -7.86 22.58
N LEU A 156 6.13 -8.39 22.37
CA LEU A 156 5.19 -8.67 23.46
C LEU A 156 5.72 -9.68 24.48
N GLY A 157 6.52 -10.67 24.05
CA GLY A 157 7.23 -11.58 24.95
C GLY A 157 8.26 -10.84 25.81
N ARG A 158 9.07 -9.99 25.18
CA ARG A 158 10.13 -9.22 25.87
C ARG A 158 9.60 -8.17 26.85
N VAL A 159 8.44 -7.57 26.57
CA VAL A 159 7.77 -6.64 27.49
C VAL A 159 7.40 -7.30 28.83
N VAL A 160 7.19 -8.62 28.86
CA VAL A 160 6.96 -9.37 30.12
C VAL A 160 8.26 -9.55 30.89
N GLU A 161 9.38 -9.76 30.18
CA GLU A 161 10.69 -10.08 30.76
C GLU A 161 11.47 -8.85 31.26
N GLY A 162 11.19 -7.64 30.77
CA GLY A 162 11.89 -6.44 31.23
C GLY A 162 11.81 -5.22 30.31
N ARG A 163 12.85 -4.37 30.37
CA ARG A 163 12.97 -3.18 29.51
C ARG A 163 13.27 -3.64 28.08
N CYS A 164 12.35 -3.35 27.16
CA CYS A 164 12.55 -3.54 25.72
C CYS A 164 12.19 -2.26 24.98
N ASP A 165 13.00 -1.87 23.99
CA ASP A 165 12.79 -0.65 23.20
C ASP A 165 12.87 -0.90 21.69
N ALA A 166 12.62 0.15 20.90
CA ALA A 166 12.64 0.04 19.44
C ALA A 166 14.04 -0.30 18.88
N ARG A 167 15.13 -0.02 19.61
CA ARG A 167 16.49 -0.34 19.16
C ARG A 167 16.75 -1.84 19.24
N GLU A 168 16.18 -2.51 20.24
CA GLU A 168 16.29 -3.97 20.36
C GLU A 168 15.54 -4.69 19.24
N ILE A 169 14.34 -4.24 18.88
CA ILE A 169 13.63 -4.77 17.70
C ILE A 169 14.47 -4.56 16.45
N ALA A 170 15.03 -3.36 16.27
CA ALA A 170 15.86 -3.01 15.12
C ALA A 170 17.09 -3.92 15.02
N ALA A 171 17.77 -4.19 16.14
CA ALA A 171 18.95 -5.03 16.20
C ALA A 171 18.65 -6.52 15.96
N VAL A 172 17.60 -7.07 16.59
CA VAL A 172 17.29 -8.50 16.50
C VAL A 172 16.76 -8.89 15.12
N TRP A 173 16.03 -8.00 14.46
CA TRP A 173 15.33 -8.28 13.20
C TRP A 173 15.94 -7.59 11.99
N ASP A 174 17.10 -6.95 12.15
CA ASP A 174 17.79 -6.16 11.12
C ASP A 174 16.83 -5.19 10.38
N VAL A 175 16.07 -4.42 11.16
CA VAL A 175 15.10 -3.46 10.61
C VAL A 175 15.42 -2.04 11.03
N SER A 176 15.00 -1.07 10.22
CA SER A 176 15.18 0.34 10.57
C SER A 176 14.50 0.69 11.90
N LEU A 177 15.08 1.63 12.65
CA LEU A 177 14.49 2.15 13.89
C LEU A 177 13.09 2.73 13.68
N LYS A 178 12.80 3.27 12.48
CA LYS A 178 11.46 3.74 12.09
C LYS A 178 10.46 2.59 12.05
N THR A 179 10.86 1.46 11.45
CA THR A 179 10.04 0.24 11.36
C THR A 179 9.76 -0.33 12.75
N ALA A 180 10.79 -0.44 13.60
CA ALA A 180 10.62 -0.90 14.97
C ALA A 180 9.67 -0.01 15.80
N ARG A 181 9.80 1.32 15.70
CA ARG A 181 8.88 2.26 16.38
C ARG A 181 7.45 2.10 15.89
N ARG A 182 7.27 1.80 14.60
CA ARG A 182 5.95 1.57 13.99
C ARG A 182 5.28 0.33 14.56
N ASP A 183 6.02 -0.75 14.81
CA ASP A 183 5.45 -1.96 15.43
C ASP A 183 4.93 -1.70 16.82
N ILE A 184 5.71 -0.99 17.63
CA ILE A 184 5.32 -0.58 18.99
C ILE A 184 4.10 0.33 18.93
N ALA A 185 4.03 1.25 17.98
CA ALA A 185 2.87 2.12 17.80
C ALA A 185 1.60 1.34 17.43
N ALA A 186 1.71 0.31 16.58
CA ALA A 186 0.59 -0.57 16.25
C ALA A 186 0.10 -1.37 17.48
N LEU A 187 1.02 -1.88 18.31
CA LEU A 187 0.68 -2.57 19.56
C LEU A 187 -0.01 -1.64 20.58
N LYS A 188 0.42 -0.38 20.68
CA LYS A 188 -0.25 0.64 21.49
C LYS A 188 -1.66 0.95 20.99
N ALA A 189 -1.81 1.13 19.67
CA ALA A 189 -3.11 1.43 19.05
C ALA A 189 -4.10 0.27 19.22
N ALA A 190 -3.60 -0.97 19.23
CA ALA A 190 -4.38 -2.17 19.53
C ALA A 190 -4.67 -2.37 21.03
N GLY A 191 -4.22 -1.45 21.90
CA GLY A 191 -4.41 -1.54 23.35
C GLY A 191 -3.61 -2.65 24.02
N LEU A 192 -2.69 -3.33 23.33
CA LEU A 192 -1.95 -4.48 23.88
C LEU A 192 -0.81 -4.06 24.83
N ILE A 193 -0.31 -2.84 24.68
CA ILE A 193 0.74 -2.28 25.53
C ILE A 193 0.50 -0.79 25.84
N CYS A 194 0.99 -0.35 26.99
CA CYS A 194 1.05 1.06 27.39
C CYS A 194 2.49 1.45 27.76
N TYR A 195 2.84 2.74 27.61
CA TYR A 195 4.13 3.25 28.07
C TYR A 195 3.96 3.88 29.46
N PHE A 196 4.77 3.43 30.42
CA PHE A 196 4.68 3.85 31.81
C PHE A 196 5.98 4.55 32.25
N GLY A 197 5.87 5.78 32.73
CA GLY A 197 6.98 6.59 33.27
C GLY A 197 7.47 7.70 32.35
N SER A 198 8.58 8.33 32.72
CA SER A 198 9.13 9.49 31.99
C SER A 198 9.78 9.09 30.66
N PRO A 199 9.96 10.02 29.70
CA PRO A 199 10.59 9.71 28.42
C PRO A 199 12.00 9.10 28.51
N ARG A 200 12.75 9.39 29.59
CA ARG A 200 14.10 8.86 29.83
C ARG A 200 14.17 7.60 30.68
N LYS A 201 13.17 7.32 31.53
CA LYS A 201 13.19 6.20 32.49
C LYS A 201 11.99 5.25 32.37
N GLY A 202 11.08 5.53 31.45
CA GLY A 202 9.85 4.77 31.27
C GLY A 202 10.08 3.43 30.57
N ARG A 203 9.04 2.60 30.58
CA ARG A 203 9.05 1.26 30.01
C ARG A 203 7.68 0.89 29.47
N TYR A 204 7.64 -0.04 28.53
CA TYR A 204 6.40 -0.64 28.07
C TYR A 204 5.88 -1.67 29.07
N ARG A 205 4.56 -1.76 29.20
CA ARG A 205 3.84 -2.79 29.97
C ARG A 205 2.69 -3.30 29.13
N LYS A 206 2.28 -4.56 29.33
CA LYS A 206 1.01 -5.05 28.77
C LYS A 206 -0.15 -4.31 29.43
N THR A 207 -1.14 -3.91 28.64
CA THR A 207 -2.40 -3.42 29.18
C THR A 207 -3.17 -4.64 29.66
N THR A 208 -3.42 -4.74 30.95
CA THR A 208 -4.36 -5.72 31.49
C THR A 208 -5.74 -5.31 31.03
N GLY A 209 -6.42 -6.19 30.30
CA GLY A 209 -7.86 -6.05 30.02
C GLY A 209 -8.67 -6.18 31.30
#